data_AF-A0A9P7G921-F1
#
_entry.id   AF-A0A9P7G921-F1
#
_cell.length_a   1.000
_cell.length_b   1.000
_cell.length_c   1.000
_cell.angle_alpha   90.00
_cell.angle_beta   90.00
_cell.angle_gamma   90.00
#
_symmetry.space_group_name_H-M   'P 1'
#
loop_
_entity.id
_entity.type
_entity.pdbx_description
1 polymer ?
#
loop_
_entity_poly.entity_id
_entity_poly.type
_entity_poly.pdbx_seq_one_letter_code
_entity_poly.pdbx_strand_id
1 'polypeptide(L)'
;MSLSSTRVISRPLLHARQLRRYVTSNEITDLRALLMSEVKAAMKTEAAAKFSEAARPDLADKELQETKILAKFLPPLLSGAEIDSALREVLTTLPADPNPKSLLGRVFKEFYSKVDKSTVDATLVKQRADVLLAAK
;
A
#
# COMPACT_ATOMS: atom_id res chain seq x y z
N MET A 1 -66.13 -5.84 13.78
CA MET A 1 -65.19 -4.70 13.87
C MET A 1 -64.10 -5.09 14.87
N SER A 2 -62.78 -4.94 14.69
CA SER A 2 -61.93 -4.59 13.56
C SER A 2 -60.52 -5.10 13.89
N LEU A 3 -59.98 -5.91 12.99
CA LEU A 3 -58.59 -6.26 12.70
C LEU A 3 -57.46 -5.69 13.59
N SER A 4 -56.73 -6.62 14.22
CA SER A 4 -55.27 -6.69 14.40
C SER A 4 -54.45 -5.43 14.09
N SER A 5 -54.10 -4.66 15.12
CA SER A 5 -53.23 -3.48 14.98
C SER A 5 -51.75 -3.87 15.00
N THR A 6 -51.15 -3.73 13.81
CA THR A 6 -49.75 -3.43 13.49
C THR A 6 -48.67 -4.47 13.81
N ARG A 7 -48.47 -5.36 12.85
CA ARG A 7 -47.13 -5.84 12.44
C ARG A 7 -46.47 -4.69 11.62
N VAL A 8 -45.13 -4.67 11.58
CA VAL A 8 -44.25 -3.84 10.72
C VAL A 8 -43.94 -2.47 11.38
N ILE A 9 -42.70 -2.10 11.73
CA ILE A 9 -41.51 -1.88 10.89
C ILE A 9 -40.27 -2.12 11.79
N SER A 10 -39.51 -3.20 11.68
CA SER A 10 -38.44 -3.42 10.69
C SER A 10 -37.32 -2.36 10.71
N ARG A 11 -36.18 -2.78 11.30
CA ARG A 11 -34.77 -2.48 10.95
C ARG A 11 -33.96 -1.53 11.86
N PRO A 12 -32.90 -2.06 12.53
CA PRO A 12 -31.78 -1.28 13.02
C PRO A 12 -30.79 -1.04 11.87
N LEU A 13 -31.15 -0.27 10.84
CA LEU A 13 -30.31 -0.14 9.63
C LEU A 13 -30.29 1.28 9.02
N LEU A 14 -30.18 2.33 9.84
CA LEU A 14 -29.92 3.68 9.31
C LEU A 14 -28.58 4.28 9.72
N HIS A 15 -27.96 3.87 10.83
CA HIS A 15 -26.68 4.46 11.24
C HIS A 15 -25.44 3.72 10.73
N ALA A 16 -25.58 2.51 10.15
CA ALA A 16 -24.46 1.75 9.59
C ALA A 16 -24.29 1.88 8.06
N ARG A 17 -25.18 2.63 7.38
CA ARG A 17 -25.16 2.79 5.91
C ARG A 17 -24.62 4.16 5.45
N GLN A 18 -24.34 5.06 6.39
CA GLN A 18 -23.86 6.43 6.10
C GLN A 18 -22.33 6.58 6.11
N LEU A 19 -21.57 5.66 6.74
CA LEU A 19 -20.11 5.72 6.74
C LEU A 19 -19.44 4.98 5.56
N ARG A 20 -20.22 4.36 4.68
CA ARG A 20 -19.71 3.64 3.49
C ARG A 20 -20.13 4.31 2.19
N ARG A 21 -20.17 5.65 2.17
CA ARG A 21 -20.59 6.41 0.99
C ARG A 21 -19.91 7.78 0.90
N TYR A 22 -18.58 7.82 0.90
CA TYR A 22 -17.79 8.89 0.30
C TYR A 22 -16.41 8.34 -0.05
N VAL A 23 -16.38 7.37 -0.96
CA VAL A 23 -15.28 7.29 -1.92
C VAL A 23 -15.99 7.44 -3.24
N THR A 24 -15.75 8.54 -3.93
CA THR A 24 -16.42 8.84 -5.19
C THR A 24 -16.13 7.71 -6.18
N SER A 25 -17.09 7.38 -7.05
CA SER A 25 -16.89 6.30 -8.04
C SER A 25 -15.68 6.56 -8.96
N ASN A 26 -15.24 7.81 -9.07
CA ASN A 26 -14.03 8.21 -9.79
C ASN A 26 -12.77 7.86 -9.00
N GLU A 27 -12.69 8.18 -7.70
CA GLU A 27 -11.55 7.78 -6.85
C GLU A 27 -11.34 6.27 -6.80
N ILE A 28 -12.43 5.48 -6.80
CA ILE A 28 -12.34 4.01 -6.88
C ILE A 28 -11.76 3.57 -8.23
N THR A 29 -12.11 4.27 -9.30
CA THR A 29 -11.59 4.00 -10.65
C THR A 29 -10.11 4.36 -10.75
N ASP A 30 -9.69 5.50 -10.17
CA ASP A 30 -8.31 5.97 -10.17
C ASP A 30 -7.41 5.08 -9.31
N LEU A 31 -7.85 4.70 -8.11
CA LEU A 31 -7.14 3.72 -7.27
C LEU A 31 -7.03 2.36 -7.95
N ARG A 32 -8.09 1.93 -8.66
CA ARG A 32 -8.06 0.70 -9.44
C ARG A 32 -7.10 0.80 -10.63
N ALA A 33 -7.04 1.96 -11.29
CA ALA A 33 -6.10 2.20 -12.39
C ALA A 33 -4.65 2.18 -11.91
N LEU A 34 -4.36 2.77 -10.75
CA LEU A 34 -3.05 2.71 -10.07
C LEU A 34 -2.68 1.26 -9.71
N LEU A 35 -3.59 0.52 -9.09
CA LEU A 35 -3.35 -0.89 -8.76
C LEU A 35 -3.07 -1.73 -10.02
N MET A 36 -3.79 -1.46 -11.11
CA MET A 36 -3.58 -2.15 -12.38
C MET A 36 -2.24 -1.78 -13.04
N SER A 37 -1.78 -0.53 -12.94
CA SER A 37 -0.48 -0.13 -13.47
C SER A 37 0.67 -0.72 -12.66
N GLU A 38 0.53 -0.81 -11.33
CA GLU A 38 1.46 -1.54 -10.45
C GLU A 38 1.57 -3.02 -10.81
N VAL A 39 0.44 -3.71 -10.93
CA VAL A 39 0.41 -5.14 -11.32
C VAL A 39 1.07 -5.33 -12.69
N LYS A 40 0.77 -4.47 -13.66
CA LYS A 40 1.41 -4.53 -14.99
C LYS A 40 2.92 -4.31 -14.92
N ALA A 41 3.39 -3.34 -14.13
CA ALA A 41 4.82 -3.11 -13.95
C ALA A 41 5.50 -4.36 -13.35
N ALA A 42 4.90 -5.01 -12.35
CA ALA A 42 5.42 -6.24 -11.77
C ALA A 42 5.45 -7.42 -12.76
N MET A 43 4.41 -7.61 -13.58
CA MET A 43 4.42 -8.67 -14.60
C MET A 43 5.52 -8.44 -15.65
N LYS A 44 5.82 -7.18 -15.97
CA LYS A 44 6.84 -6.80 -16.95
C LYS A 44 8.26 -7.01 -16.42
N THR A 45 8.52 -6.70 -15.15
CA THR A 45 9.81 -7.01 -14.51
C THR A 45 10.04 -8.53 -14.41
N GLU A 46 9.01 -9.31 -14.06
CA GLU A 46 9.08 -10.77 -14.06
C GLU A 46 9.31 -11.34 -15.46
N ALA A 47 8.66 -10.79 -16.48
CA ALA A 47 8.87 -11.18 -17.88
C ALA A 47 10.29 -10.87 -18.34
N ALA A 48 10.83 -9.70 -18.00
CA ALA A 48 12.20 -9.32 -18.29
C ALA A 48 13.21 -10.31 -17.67
N ALA A 49 13.01 -10.69 -16.41
CA ALA A 49 13.84 -11.69 -15.73
C ALA A 49 13.81 -13.04 -16.47
N LYS A 50 12.62 -13.54 -16.84
CA LYS A 50 12.46 -14.79 -17.60
C LYS A 50 13.11 -14.73 -18.99
N PHE A 51 13.03 -13.60 -19.68
CA PHE A 51 13.70 -13.44 -20.98
C PHE A 51 15.22 -13.37 -20.84
N SER A 52 15.72 -12.75 -19.77
CA SER A 52 17.15 -12.76 -19.44
C SER A 52 17.65 -14.17 -19.13
N GLU A 53 16.90 -14.95 -18.34
CA GLU A 53 17.21 -16.36 -18.04
C GLU A 53 17.18 -17.24 -19.31
N ALA A 54 16.27 -16.95 -20.23
CA ALA A 54 16.18 -17.63 -21.53
C ALA A 54 17.22 -17.16 -22.57
N ALA A 55 18.25 -16.42 -22.15
CA ALA A 55 19.30 -15.86 -23.01
C ALA A 55 18.77 -15.01 -24.19
N ARG A 56 17.63 -14.32 -24.01
CA ARG A 56 17.04 -13.39 -24.99
C ARG A 56 17.03 -11.95 -24.45
N PRO A 57 18.21 -11.29 -24.38
CA PRO A 57 18.33 -9.94 -23.84
C PRO A 57 17.53 -8.90 -24.65
N ASP A 58 17.39 -9.07 -25.96
CA ASP A 58 16.62 -8.15 -26.82
C ASP A 58 15.14 -8.02 -26.42
N LEU A 59 14.56 -9.10 -25.87
CA LEU A 59 13.19 -9.10 -25.35
C LEU A 59 13.15 -8.55 -23.93
N ALA A 60 14.13 -8.88 -23.10
CA ALA A 60 14.24 -8.34 -21.75
C ALA A 60 14.36 -6.81 -21.77
N ASP A 61 15.16 -6.24 -22.67
CA ASP A 61 15.33 -4.79 -22.81
C ASP A 61 14.02 -4.09 -23.20
N LYS A 62 13.20 -4.71 -24.06
CA LYS A 62 11.88 -4.17 -24.43
C LYS A 62 10.93 -4.14 -23.23
N GLU A 63 10.87 -5.21 -22.45
CA GLU A 63 10.02 -5.26 -21.25
C GLU A 63 10.49 -4.26 -20.17
N LEU A 64 11.82 -4.08 -20.01
CA LEU A 64 12.40 -3.08 -19.12
C LEU A 64 12.09 -1.66 -19.58
N GLN A 65 12.10 -1.39 -20.88
CA GLN A 65 11.70 -0.09 -21.43
C GLN A 65 10.21 0.19 -21.16
N GLU A 66 9.33 -0.79 -21.35
CA GLU A 66 7.91 -0.64 -21.01
C GLU A 66 7.71 -0.40 -19.51
N THR A 67 8.46 -1.10 -18.67
CA THR A 67 8.46 -0.88 -17.21
C THR A 67 8.86 0.55 -16.86
N LYS A 68 9.88 1.10 -17.51
CA LYS A 68 10.30 2.50 -17.31
C LYS A 68 9.23 3.51 -17.72
N ILE A 69 8.45 3.20 -18.76
CA ILE A 69 7.33 4.07 -19.18
C ILE A 69 6.20 3.98 -18.16
N LEU A 70 5.84 2.77 -17.72
CA LEU A 70 4.83 2.56 -16.68
C LEU A 70 5.21 3.25 -15.36
N ALA A 71 6.49 3.18 -14.96
CA ALA A 71 6.99 3.83 -13.76
C ALA A 71 6.81 5.35 -13.75
N LYS A 72 6.72 6.02 -14.91
CA LYS A 72 6.41 7.46 -14.99
C LYS A 72 4.95 7.80 -14.65
N PHE A 73 4.06 6.82 -14.72
CA PHE A 73 2.64 6.95 -14.40
C PHE A 73 2.30 6.44 -13.00
N LEU A 74 3.26 5.84 -12.31
CA LEU A 74 3.12 5.50 -10.90
C LEU A 74 3.59 6.69 -10.05
N PRO A 75 2.99 6.89 -8.86
CA PRO A 75 3.51 7.85 -7.91
C PRO A 75 4.99 7.55 -7.59
N PRO A 76 5.84 8.56 -7.39
CA PRO A 76 7.24 8.35 -7.11
C PRO A 76 7.39 7.50 -5.85
N LEU A 77 8.03 6.34 -5.99
CA LEU A 77 8.38 5.53 -4.84
C LEU A 77 9.47 6.24 -4.04
N LEU A 78 9.29 6.35 -2.72
CA LEU A 78 10.37 6.80 -1.86
C LEU A 78 11.55 5.84 -1.99
N SER A 79 12.74 6.41 -2.14
CA SER A 79 13.97 5.65 -2.17
C SER A 79 14.23 5.00 -0.81
N GLY A 80 15.03 3.91 -0.81
CA GLY A 80 15.40 3.24 0.45
C GLY A 80 16.03 4.18 1.48
N ALA A 81 16.79 5.19 1.03
CA ALA A 81 17.41 6.19 1.90
C ALA A 81 16.39 7.15 2.55
N GLU A 82 15.35 7.55 1.81
CA GLU A 82 14.27 8.38 2.34
C GLU A 82 13.42 7.60 3.34
N ILE A 83 13.15 6.32 3.04
CA ILE A 83 12.49 5.39 3.97
C ILE A 83 13.31 5.26 5.26
N ASP A 84 14.63 5.04 5.15
CA ASP A 84 15.53 4.94 6.31
C ASP A 84 15.53 6.22 7.16
N SER A 85 15.56 7.39 6.51
CA SER A 85 15.50 8.68 7.21
C SER A 85 14.19 8.85 7.97
N ALA A 86 13.06 8.63 7.30
CA ALA A 86 11.73 8.75 7.90
C ALA A 86 11.51 7.72 9.02
N LEU A 87 12.00 6.50 8.87
CA LEU A 87 11.95 5.48 9.92
C LEU A 87 12.79 5.87 11.13
N ARG A 88 14.01 6.42 10.94
CA ARG A 88 14.84 6.90 12.05
C ARG A 88 14.17 8.04 12.81
N GLU A 89 13.56 8.99 12.12
CA GLU A 89 12.78 10.05 12.76
C GLU A 89 11.66 9.47 13.61
N VAL A 90 10.86 8.55 13.06
CA VAL A 90 9.79 7.87 13.80
C VAL A 90 10.33 7.13 15.03
N LEU A 91 11.46 6.42 14.89
CA LEU A 91 12.13 5.72 15.97
C LEU A 91 12.69 6.64 17.06
N THR A 92 13.04 7.88 16.74
CA THR A 92 13.47 8.89 17.73
C THR A 92 12.28 9.47 18.50
N THR A 93 11.13 9.60 17.86
CA THR A 93 9.91 10.12 18.48
C THR A 93 9.18 9.09 19.35
N LEU A 94 9.38 7.80 19.07
CA LEU A 94 8.71 6.74 19.81
C LEU A 94 9.50 6.36 21.08
N PRO A 95 8.84 6.30 22.25
CA PRO A 95 9.48 5.80 23.47
C PRO A 95 9.88 4.33 23.30
N ALA A 96 10.98 3.93 23.93
CA ALA A 96 11.42 2.55 23.94
C ALA A 96 10.31 1.66 24.54
N ASP A 97 9.79 0.74 23.72
CA ASP A 97 8.79 -0.25 24.13
C ASP A 97 9.51 -1.60 24.28
N PRO A 98 9.41 -2.28 25.44
CA PRO A 98 10.07 -3.56 25.67
C PRO A 98 9.53 -4.68 24.75
N ASN A 99 8.37 -4.48 24.10
CA ASN A 99 7.80 -5.44 23.19
C ASN A 99 8.12 -5.12 21.72
N PRO A 100 8.99 -5.91 21.04
CA PRO A 100 9.40 -5.63 19.66
C PRO A 100 8.22 -5.64 18.66
N LYS A 101 7.22 -6.50 18.89
CA LYS A 101 6.00 -6.54 18.07
C LYS A 101 5.10 -5.29 18.23
N SER A 102 5.01 -4.77 19.45
CA SER A 102 4.26 -3.54 19.75
C SER A 102 4.95 -2.33 19.12
N LEU A 103 6.28 -2.28 19.26
CA LEU A 103 7.10 -1.20 18.73
C LEU A 103 7.03 -1.12 17.20
N LEU A 104 7.16 -2.26 16.50
CA LEU A 104 6.97 -2.32 15.04
C LEU A 104 5.61 -1.80 14.60
N GLY A 105 4.53 -2.22 15.27
CA GLY A 105 3.18 -1.74 14.98
C GLY A 105 3.03 -0.22 15.15
N ARG A 106 3.68 0.37 16.15
CA ARG A 106 3.70 1.82 16.38
C ARG A 106 4.54 2.55 15.33
N VAL A 107 5.71 2.01 14.97
CA VAL A 107 6.58 2.56 13.93
C VAL A 107 5.83 2.62 12.60
N PHE A 108 5.17 1.54 12.18
CA PHE A 108 4.38 1.55 10.95
C PHE A 108 3.22 2.55 11.03
N LYS A 109 2.55 2.66 12.17
CA LYS A 109 1.45 3.61 12.34
C LYS A 109 1.90 5.07 12.17
N GLU A 110 3.02 5.44 12.80
CA GLU A 110 3.59 6.80 12.70
C GLU A 110 4.29 7.06 11.36
N PHE A 111 4.81 6.02 10.72
CA PHE A 111 5.38 6.15 9.37
C PHE A 111 4.28 6.37 8.33
N TYR A 112 3.24 5.53 8.33
CA TYR A 112 2.12 5.65 7.38
C TYR A 112 1.13 6.78 7.70
N SER A 113 1.29 7.49 8.83
CA SER A 113 0.57 8.75 9.07
C SER A 113 1.22 9.94 8.34
N LYS A 114 2.51 9.83 8.03
CA LYS A 114 3.30 10.84 7.31
C LYS A 114 3.52 10.50 5.84
N VAL A 115 3.47 9.21 5.50
CA VAL A 115 3.78 8.67 4.18
C VAL A 115 2.59 7.87 3.64
N ASP A 116 2.17 8.18 2.41
CA ASP A 116 1.12 7.43 1.72
C ASP A 116 1.54 5.99 1.42
N LYS A 117 0.68 5.02 1.70
CA LYS A 117 0.98 3.59 1.47
C LYS A 117 1.26 3.24 0.00
N SER A 118 0.77 4.04 -0.93
CA SER A 118 0.96 3.87 -2.38
C SER A 118 2.30 4.40 -2.89
N THR A 119 3.04 5.18 -2.08
CA THR A 119 4.34 5.75 -2.47
C THR A 119 5.52 4.97 -1.91
N VAL A 120 5.26 3.85 -1.22
CA VAL A 120 6.29 3.05 -0.54
C VAL A 120 6.01 1.58 -0.69
N ASP A 121 7.07 0.82 -0.99
CA ASP A 121 7.00 -0.64 -0.97
C ASP A 121 6.94 -1.13 0.49
N ALA A 122 5.78 -1.67 0.88
CA ALA A 122 5.56 -2.19 2.22
C ALA A 122 6.55 -3.31 2.61
N THR A 123 7.05 -4.08 1.65
CA THR A 123 8.03 -5.13 1.93
C THR A 123 9.40 -4.53 2.26
N LEU A 124 9.83 -3.51 1.51
CA LEU A 124 11.07 -2.78 1.78
C LEU A 124 11.00 -2.02 3.10
N VAL A 125 9.89 -1.34 3.40
CA VAL A 125 9.72 -0.63 4.68
C VAL A 125 9.85 -1.60 5.85
N LYS A 126 9.24 -2.79 5.76
CA LYS A 126 9.37 -3.83 6.80
C LYS A 126 10.82 -4.30 6.98
N GLN A 127 11.49 -4.66 5.88
CA GLN A 127 12.90 -5.09 5.94
C GLN A 127 13.80 -4.01 6.56
N ARG A 128 13.62 -2.75 6.16
CA ARG A 128 14.39 -1.61 6.68
C ARG A 128 14.09 -1.36 8.16
N ALA A 129 12.82 -1.41 8.56
CA ALA A 129 12.44 -1.28 9.97
C ALA A 129 13.05 -2.38 10.84
N ASP A 130 13.02 -3.64 10.40
CA ASP A 130 13.63 -4.76 11.13
C ASP A 130 15.15 -4.58 11.28
N VAL A 131 15.85 -4.15 10.22
CA VAL A 131 17.30 -3.85 10.26
C VAL A 131 17.61 -2.70 11.21
N LEU A 132 16.85 -1.60 11.15
CA LEU A 132 17.06 -0.44 12.03
C LEU A 132 16.78 -0.76 13.51
N LEU A 133 15.86 -1.68 13.79
CA LEU A 133 15.56 -2.14 15.13
C LEU A 133 16.58 -3.15 15.66
N ALA A 134 17.13 -4.01 14.79
CA ALA A 134 18.19 -4.94 15.15
C ALA A 134 19.54 -4.25 15.38
N ALA A 135 19.74 -3.07 14.77
CA ALA A 135 20.95 -2.26 14.93
C ALA A 135 20.94 -1.36 16.18
N LYS A 136 19.89 -1.42 17.00
CA LYS A 136 19.69 -0.63 18.23
C LYS A 136 19.95 -1.47 19.46
#